data_AF-A0A0G0LJ52-F1
#
_entry.id   AF-A0A0G0LJ52-F1
#
_cell.length_a   1.000
_cell.length_b   1.000
_cell.length_c   1.000
_cell.angle_alpha   90.00
_cell.angle_beta   90.00
_cell.angle_gamma   90.00
#
_symmetry.space_group_name_H-M   'P 1'
#
loop_
_entity.id
_entity.type
_entity.pdbx_description
1 polymer ?
#
loop_
_entity_poly.entity_id
_entity_poly.type
_entity_poly.pdbx_seq_one_letter_code
_entity_poly.pdbx_strand_id
1 'polypeptide(L)'
;MIIQPEILKELKEKLLAEKNRVKEELGRIAKPNKTEGDYTTSFSEIGTDEDENASEVEEYTANLALEANLEKQLKEITEALERIENGTYGKCENCAKDISIERLRAYPAAKTCLDC
;
A
#
# COMPACT_ATOMS: atom_id res chain seq x y z
N MET A 1 -22.46 5.15 -10.11
CA MET A 1 -22.20 3.89 -10.85
C MET A 1 -22.55 2.65 -10.02
N ILE A 2 -23.05 1.59 -10.68
CA ILE A 2 -23.09 0.23 -10.12
C ILE A 2 -21.98 -0.54 -10.83
N ILE A 3 -20.89 -0.86 -10.11
CA ILE A 3 -19.85 -1.75 -10.64
C ILE A 3 -20.45 -3.16 -10.68
N GLN A 4 -20.24 -3.87 -11.79
CA GLN A 4 -20.75 -5.23 -11.92
C GLN A 4 -20.14 -6.13 -10.82
N PRO A 5 -20.93 -7.01 -10.17
CA PRO A 5 -20.45 -7.84 -9.07
C PRO A 5 -19.20 -8.66 -9.41
N GLU A 6 -19.11 -9.18 -10.63
CA GLU A 6 -17.95 -9.94 -11.11
C GLU A 6 -16.67 -9.08 -11.17
N ILE A 7 -16.80 -7.83 -11.66
CA ILE A 7 -15.66 -6.89 -11.73
C ILE A 7 -15.25 -6.48 -10.32
N LEU A 8 -16.21 -6.24 -9.42
CA LEU A 8 -15.91 -5.88 -8.03
C LEU A 8 -15.16 -7.02 -7.32
N LYS A 9 -15.55 -8.27 -7.58
CA LYS A 9 -14.85 -9.45 -7.07
C LYS A 9 -13.43 -9.54 -7.61
N GLU A 10 -13.23 -9.39 -8.92
CA GLU A 10 -11.91 -9.38 -9.56
C GLU A 10 -10.98 -8.32 -8.93
N LEU A 11 -11.48 -7.10 -8.76
CA LEU A 11 -10.72 -5.99 -8.18
C LEU A 11 -10.43 -6.21 -6.70
N LYS A 12 -11.38 -6.78 -5.94
CA LYS A 12 -11.17 -7.14 -4.52
C LYS A 12 -10.07 -8.20 -4.38
N GLU A 13 -10.08 -9.23 -5.21
CA GLU A 13 -9.04 -10.28 -5.20
C GLU A 13 -7.65 -9.70 -5.51
N LYS A 14 -7.56 -8.79 -6.49
CA LYS A 14 -6.33 -8.06 -6.80
C LYS A 14 -5.84 -7.22 -5.61
N LEU A 15 -6.73 -6.48 -4.95
CA LEU A 15 -6.38 -5.68 -3.77
C LEU A 15 -5.89 -6.56 -2.62
N LEU A 16 -6.50 -7.72 -2.39
CA LEU A 16 -6.07 -8.66 -1.35
C LEU A 16 -4.70 -9.27 -1.64
N ALA A 17 -4.45 -9.65 -2.90
CA ALA A 17 -3.15 -10.15 -3.33
C ALA A 17 -2.05 -9.08 -3.14
N GLU A 18 -2.33 -7.84 -3.54
CA GLU A 18 -1.41 -6.72 -3.35
C GLU A 18 -1.20 -6.39 -1.88
N LYS A 19 -2.25 -6.41 -1.04
CA LYS A 19 -2.16 -6.22 0.41
C LYS A 19 -1.17 -7.21 1.03
N ASN A 20 -1.27 -8.49 0.65
CA ASN A 20 -0.39 -9.52 1.16
C ASN A 20 1.05 -9.33 0.68
N ARG A 21 1.26 -8.99 -0.61
CA ARG A 21 2.60 -8.71 -1.15
C ARG A 21 3.29 -7.57 -0.39
N VAL A 22 2.59 -6.45 -0.20
CA VAL A 22 3.10 -5.28 0.52
C VAL A 22 3.41 -5.62 1.97
N LYS A 23 2.55 -6.41 2.65
CA LYS A 23 2.82 -6.88 4.02
C LYS A 23 4.05 -7.78 4.11
N GLU A 24 4.29 -8.64 3.12
CA GLU A 24 5.50 -9.47 3.07
C GLU A 24 6.76 -8.64 2.82
N GLU A 25 6.71 -7.66 1.92
CA GLU A 25 7.83 -6.74 1.67
C GLU A 25 8.17 -5.92 2.92
N LEU A 26 7.16 -5.32 3.56
CA LEU A 26 7.33 -4.63 4.84
C LEU A 26 7.93 -5.54 5.91
N GLY A 27 7.46 -6.80 6.01
CA GLY A 27 7.98 -7.76 6.98
C GLY A 27 9.45 -8.16 6.79
N ARG A 28 10.06 -7.89 5.63
CA ARG A 28 11.49 -8.13 5.39
C ARG A 28 12.39 -7.01 5.89
N ILE A 29 11.89 -5.78 5.88
CA ILE A 29 12.70 -4.57 6.16
C ILE A 29 12.31 -3.89 7.49
N ALA A 30 11.10 -4.14 7.96
CA ALA A 30 10.50 -3.46 9.09
C ALA A 30 9.68 -4.43 9.96
N LYS A 31 9.48 -4.06 11.22
CA LYS A 31 8.62 -4.81 12.14
C LYS A 31 7.27 -4.13 12.27
N PRO A 32 6.15 -4.87 12.28
CA PRO A 32 4.85 -4.28 12.52
C PRO A 32 4.79 -3.71 13.94
N ASN A 33 4.27 -2.50 14.07
CA ASN A 33 4.03 -1.84 15.35
C ASN A 33 2.65 -2.25 15.91
N LYS A 34 2.22 -1.63 17.01
CA LYS A 34 0.91 -1.87 17.63
C LYS A 34 -0.28 -1.48 16.75
N THR A 35 -0.08 -0.62 15.75
CA THR A 35 -1.12 -0.10 14.85
C THR A 35 -1.07 -0.84 13.52
N GLU A 36 -2.21 -1.26 12.98
CA GLU A 36 -2.23 -1.91 11.65
C GLU A 36 -1.83 -0.90 10.56
N GLY A 37 -0.81 -1.26 9.77
CA GLY A 37 -0.26 -0.40 8.72
C GLY A 37 0.86 0.52 9.17
N ASP A 38 1.26 0.45 10.44
CA ASP A 38 2.41 1.14 11.03
C ASP A 38 3.53 0.11 11.24
N TYR A 39 4.68 0.39 10.65
CA TYR A 39 5.86 -0.42 10.67
C TYR A 39 7.02 0.42 11.22
N THR A 40 8.08 -0.25 11.64
CA THR A 40 9.32 0.44 12.00
C THR A 40 10.49 -0.29 11.36
N THR A 41 11.22 0.40 10.47
CA THR A 41 12.43 -0.11 9.84
C THR A 41 13.39 -0.61 10.92
N SER A 42 13.84 -1.86 10.77
CA SER A 42 14.81 -2.44 11.69
C SER A 42 16.18 -1.89 11.35
N PHE A 43 16.86 -1.32 12.34
CA PHE A 43 18.30 -1.12 12.25
C PHE A 43 18.97 -2.48 12.44
N SER A 44 19.77 -2.93 11.47
CA SER A 44 20.58 -4.14 11.62
C SER A 44 21.87 -3.76 12.32
N GLU A 45 22.13 -4.31 13.51
CA GLU A 45 23.44 -4.23 14.16
C GLU A 45 24.29 -5.39 13.62
N ILE A 46 25.00 -5.15 12.51
CA ILE A 46 25.80 -6.17 11.78
C ILE A 46 27.21 -6.27 12.38
N GLY A 47 27.79 -5.17 12.90
CA GLY A 47 29.13 -5.19 13.50
C GLY A 47 29.57 -3.91 14.21
N THR A 48 30.87 -3.84 14.55
CA THR A 48 31.49 -2.71 15.29
C THR A 48 32.58 -1.98 14.51
N ASP A 49 32.91 -2.44 13.30
CA ASP A 49 33.94 -1.83 12.44
C ASP A 49 33.37 -0.66 11.62
N GLU A 50 34.19 0.34 11.27
CA GLU A 50 33.73 1.56 10.58
C GLU A 50 33.11 1.26 9.20
N ASP A 51 33.65 0.29 8.44
CA ASP A 51 33.12 -0.07 7.11
C ASP A 51 31.77 -0.80 7.21
N GLU A 52 31.58 -1.61 8.25
CA GLU A 52 30.33 -2.31 8.55
C GLU A 52 29.26 -1.30 8.99
N ASN A 53 29.60 -0.36 9.89
CA ASN A 53 28.69 0.71 10.34
C ASN A 53 28.24 1.62 9.19
N ALA A 54 29.13 1.95 8.25
CA ALA A 54 28.77 2.77 7.08
C ALA A 54 27.73 2.06 6.20
N SER A 55 27.91 0.75 6.00
CA SER A 55 26.99 -0.09 5.22
C SER A 55 25.62 -0.24 5.89
N GLU A 56 25.59 -0.38 7.23
CA GLU A 56 24.36 -0.46 8.02
C GLU A 56 23.52 0.82 7.92
N VAL A 57 24.17 2.00 7.98
CA VAL A 57 23.49 3.29 7.87
C VAL A 57 22.92 3.50 6.47
N GLU A 58 23.65 3.09 5.43
CA GLU A 58 23.16 3.15 4.05
C GLU A 58 21.94 2.24 3.84
N GLU A 59 22.00 0.99 4.30
CA GLU A 59 20.87 0.05 4.24
C GLU A 59 19.65 0.57 5.01
N TYR A 60 19.86 1.08 6.23
CA TYR A 60 18.80 1.64 7.05
C TYR A 60 18.12 2.84 6.39
N THR A 61 18.89 3.78 5.84
CA THR A 61 18.33 4.97 5.17
C THR A 61 17.56 4.61 3.90
N ALA A 62 18.03 3.63 3.13
CA ALA A 62 17.30 3.10 1.98
C ALA A 62 15.98 2.43 2.41
N ASN A 63 16.01 1.64 3.49
CA ASN A 63 14.84 0.94 4.01
C ASN A 63 13.78 1.90 4.57
N LEU A 64 14.17 3.02 5.19
CA LEU A 64 13.21 4.05 5.66
C LEU A 64 12.35 4.62 4.53
N ALA A 65 12.97 4.94 3.39
CA ALA A 65 12.24 5.45 2.24
C ALA A 65 11.32 4.39 1.62
N LEU A 66 11.78 3.13 1.60
CA LEU A 66 11.00 2.01 1.11
C LEU A 66 9.80 1.72 2.03
N GLU A 67 10.02 1.68 3.34
CA GLU A 67 8.99 1.53 4.37
C GLU A 67 7.87 2.56 4.17
N ALA A 68 8.19 3.86 4.15
CA ALA A 68 7.19 4.91 4.03
C ALA A 68 6.32 4.78 2.77
N ASN A 69 6.92 4.32 1.65
CA ASN A 69 6.16 4.07 0.42
C ASN A 69 5.24 2.85 0.54
N LEU A 70 5.73 1.76 1.13
CA LEU A 70 4.95 0.53 1.32
C LEU A 70 3.82 0.73 2.33
N GLU A 71 4.03 1.47 3.42
CA GLU A 71 2.98 1.85 4.37
C GLU A 71 1.88 2.67 3.69
N LYS A 72 2.27 3.68 2.92
CA LYS A 72 1.32 4.48 2.14
C LYS A 72 0.52 3.60 1.18
N GLN A 73 1.18 2.69 0.48
CA GLN A 73 0.52 1.76 -0.43
C GLN A 73 -0.45 0.83 0.32
N LEU A 74 -0.03 0.28 1.46
CA LEU A 74 -0.85 -0.60 2.31
C LEU A 74 -2.10 0.12 2.82
N LYS A 75 -1.95 1.39 3.20
CA LYS A 75 -3.05 2.27 3.61
C LYS A 75 -4.04 2.46 2.46
N GLU A 76 -3.56 2.85 1.27
CA GLU A 76 -4.42 3.07 0.10
C GLU A 76 -5.18 1.79 -0.32
N ILE A 77 -4.55 0.63 -0.22
CA ILE A 77 -5.19 -0.67 -0.46
C ILE A 77 -6.25 -0.98 0.60
N THR A 78 -5.96 -0.71 1.87
CA THR A 78 -6.90 -0.96 2.97
C THR A 78 -8.12 -0.05 2.86
N GLU A 79 -7.91 1.24 2.59
CA GLU A 79 -9.00 2.20 2.32
C GLU A 79 -9.82 1.79 1.08
N ALA A 80 -9.19 1.23 0.04
CA ALA A 80 -9.91 0.71 -1.12
C ALA A 80 -10.81 -0.49 -0.78
N LEU A 81 -10.31 -1.42 0.04
CA LEU A 81 -11.10 -2.56 0.53
C LEU A 81 -12.27 -2.10 1.41
N GLU A 82 -12.06 -1.14 2.31
CA GLU A 82 -13.13 -0.54 3.12
C GLU A 82 -14.19 0.14 2.26
N ARG A 83 -13.79 0.87 1.20
CA ARG A 83 -14.72 1.45 0.23
C ARG A 83 -15.54 0.40 -0.50
N ILE A 84 -14.98 -0.78 -0.77
CA ILE A 84 -15.72 -1.91 -1.35
C ILE A 84 -16.79 -2.40 -0.37
N GLU A 85 -16.43 -2.57 0.90
CA GLU A 85 -17.37 -3.02 1.94
C GLU A 85 -18.48 -2.01 2.22
N ASN A 86 -18.15 -0.72 2.19
CA ASN A 86 -19.09 0.38 2.37
C ASN A 86 -19.92 0.70 1.11
N GLY A 87 -19.65 0.04 -0.02
CA GLY A 87 -20.35 0.28 -1.29
C GLY A 87 -20.06 1.63 -1.94
N THR A 88 -18.99 2.33 -1.53
CA THR A 88 -18.56 3.64 -2.07
C THR A 88 -17.43 3.52 -3.08
N TYR A 89 -16.93 2.30 -3.32
CA TYR A 89 -15.84 2.04 -4.26
C TYR A 89 -16.16 2.50 -5.69
N GLY A 90 -15.12 3.00 -6.38
CA GLY A 90 -15.22 3.54 -7.73
C GLY A 90 -15.77 4.97 -7.81
N LYS A 91 -15.85 5.71 -6.69
CA LYS A 91 -16.11 7.16 -6.69
C LYS A 91 -14.85 7.94 -6.35
N CYS A 92 -14.65 9.05 -7.07
CA CYS A 92 -13.57 9.98 -6.82
C CYS A 92 -13.79 10.75 -5.51
N GLU A 93 -12.79 10.80 -4.65
CA GLU A 93 -12.87 11.53 -3.38
C GLU A 93 -12.93 13.05 -3.55
N ASN A 94 -12.39 13.59 -4.64
CA ASN A 94 -12.32 15.04 -4.86
C ASN A 94 -13.60 15.61 -5.49
N CYS A 95 -14.16 14.92 -6.50
CA CYS A 95 -15.30 15.43 -7.28
C CYS A 95 -16.55 14.54 -7.24
N ALA A 96 -16.52 13.43 -6.48
CA ALA A 96 -17.59 12.44 -6.37
C ALA A 96 -18.04 11.77 -7.69
N LYS A 97 -17.36 12.05 -8.82
CA LYS A 97 -17.60 11.39 -10.11
C LYS A 97 -17.13 9.93 -10.08
N ASP A 98 -17.69 9.14 -10.99
CA ASP A 98 -17.31 7.75 -11.15
C ASP A 98 -15.88 7.64 -11.72
N ILE A 99 -15.07 6.76 -11.14
CA ILE A 99 -13.73 6.40 -11.61
C ILE A 99 -13.90 5.36 -12.72
N SER A 100 -13.23 5.54 -13.86
CA SER A 100 -13.33 4.60 -14.97
C SER A 100 -12.87 3.19 -14.56
N ILE A 101 -13.55 2.18 -15.10
CA ILE A 101 -13.20 0.77 -14.82
C ILE A 101 -11.79 0.46 -15.34
N GLU A 102 -11.37 1.04 -16.46
CA GLU A 102 -9.99 0.86 -16.96
C GLU A 102 -8.96 1.38 -15.95
N ARG A 103 -9.23 2.52 -15.29
CA ARG A 103 -8.34 3.05 -14.25
C ARG A 103 -8.31 2.15 -13.02
N LEU A 104 -9.45 1.65 -12.56
CA LEU A 104 -9.51 0.72 -11.44
C LEU A 104 -8.85 -0.63 -11.78
N ARG A 105 -8.93 -1.08 -13.04
CA ARG A 105 -8.22 -2.30 -13.49
C ARG A 105 -6.70 -2.10 -13.53
N ALA A 106 -6.24 -0.92 -13.93
CA ALA A 106 -4.82 -0.57 -13.95
C ALA A 106 -4.28 -0.35 -12.53
N TYR A 107 -5.05 0.33 -11.68
CA TYR A 107 -4.69 0.62 -10.29
C TYR A 107 -5.92 0.52 -9.38
N PRO A 108 -6.18 -0.66 -8.77
CA PRO A 108 -7.37 -0.91 -7.96
C PRO A 108 -7.50 -0.04 -6.71
N ALA A 109 -6.40 0.51 -6.19
CA ALA A 109 -6.42 1.39 -5.02
C ALA A 109 -6.73 2.87 -5.37
N ALA A 110 -6.99 3.20 -6.64
CA ALA A 110 -7.26 4.57 -7.08
C ALA A 110 -8.36 5.26 -6.25
N LYS A 111 -8.09 6.50 -5.84
CA LYS A 111 -9.01 7.36 -5.08
C LYS A 111 -9.53 8.57 -5.84
N THR A 112 -8.86 8.95 -6.93
CA THR A 112 -9.26 10.05 -7.81
C THR A 112 -9.56 9.58 -9.23
N CYS A 113 -10.43 10.31 -9.94
CA CYS A 113 -10.62 10.16 -11.39
C CYS A 113 -9.44 10.78 -12.17
N LEU A 114 -9.45 10.65 -13.50
CA LEU A 114 -8.43 11.26 -14.36
C LEU A 114 -8.58 12.78 -14.49
N ASP A 115 -9.78 13.31 -14.26
CA ASP A 115 -10.09 14.74 -14.40
C ASP A 115 -9.71 15.58 -13.15
N CYS A 116 -9.04 14.99 -12.16
CA CYS A 116 -8.65 15.61 -10.90
C CYS A 116 -7.16 15.39 -10.65
#